data_AF-B4VXR6-F1
#
_entry.id   AF-B4VXR6-F1
#
_cell.length_a   1.000
_cell.length_b   1.000
_cell.length_c   1.000
_cell.angle_alpha   90.00
_cell.angle_beta   90.00
_cell.angle_gamma   90.00
#
_symmetry.space_group_name_H-M   'P 1'
#
loop_
_entity.id
_entity.type
_entity.pdbx_description
1 polymer ?
#
loop_
_entity_poly.entity_id
_entity_poly.type
_entity_poly.pdbx_seq_one_letter_code
_entity_poly.pdbx_strand_id
1 'polypeptide(L)'
;MLVPSQRQSYQDFKHVLDDLHACTQSQELDKTEIQERFQAVKQLFQGRIITLNPDEVNQEQVSVWQSRQTEIHRHIRLLETDMLMLRTARHSATVQSRVAIIRDRLNTLIQYCSAMLQL
;
A
#
# COMPACT_ATOMS: atom_id res chain seq x y z
N MET A 1 -9.23 -20.11 3.33
CA MET A 1 -9.26 -19.36 2.06
C MET A 1 -10.07 -18.11 2.25
N LEU A 2 -9.65 -17.00 1.63
CA LEU A 2 -10.43 -15.76 1.60
C LEU A 2 -11.70 -15.92 0.76
N VAL A 3 -12.80 -15.32 1.24
CA VAL A 3 -14.02 -15.18 0.44
C VAL A 3 -13.79 -14.25 -0.77
N PRO A 4 -14.57 -14.37 -1.85
CA PRO A 4 -14.33 -13.61 -3.08
C PRO A 4 -14.29 -12.08 -2.90
N SER A 5 -15.15 -11.52 -2.04
CA SER A 5 -15.19 -10.08 -1.76
C SER A 5 -13.88 -9.57 -1.15
N GLN A 6 -13.33 -10.29 -0.17
CA GLN A 6 -12.06 -9.95 0.46
C GLN A 6 -10.90 -10.07 -0.53
N ARG A 7 -10.88 -11.14 -1.34
CA ARG A 7 -9.86 -11.33 -2.37
C ARG A 7 -9.89 -10.16 -3.37
N GLN A 8 -11.08 -9.73 -3.80
CA GLN A 8 -11.23 -8.57 -4.69
C GLN A 8 -10.69 -7.30 -4.04
N SER A 9 -11.01 -7.04 -2.76
CA SER A 9 -10.48 -5.87 -2.04
C SER A 9 -8.95 -5.84 -2.04
N TYR A 10 -8.28 -6.98 -1.81
CA TYR A 10 -6.81 -7.06 -1.89
C TYR A 10 -6.26 -6.91 -3.31
N GLN A 11 -6.97 -7.43 -4.33
CA GLN A 11 -6.57 -7.25 -5.73
C GLN A 11 -6.63 -5.78 -6.15
N ASP A 12 -7.75 -5.11 -5.85
CA ASP A 12 -7.91 -3.69 -6.18
C ASP A 12 -6.89 -2.83 -5.43
N PHE A 13 -6.64 -3.16 -4.16
CA PHE A 13 -5.63 -2.47 -3.37
C PHE A 13 -4.22 -2.68 -3.91
N LYS A 14 -3.87 -3.90 -4.29
CA LYS A 14 -2.59 -4.19 -4.93
C LYS A 14 -2.44 -3.40 -6.23
N HIS A 15 -3.50 -3.31 -7.03
CA HIS A 15 -3.47 -2.58 -8.30
C HIS A 15 -3.15 -1.08 -8.10
N VAL A 16 -3.81 -0.40 -7.15
CA VAL A 16 -3.49 1.02 -6.88
C VAL A 16 -2.10 1.22 -6.29
N LEU A 17 -1.56 0.22 -5.56
CA LEU A 17 -0.17 0.24 -5.08
C LEU A 17 0.83 0.04 -6.23
N ASP A 18 0.55 -0.87 -7.16
CA ASP A 18 1.38 -1.09 -8.36
C ASP A 18 1.42 0.16 -9.24
N ASP A 19 0.27 0.83 -9.43
CA ASP A 19 0.16 2.09 -10.17
C ASP A 19 1.01 3.20 -9.54
N LEU A 20 0.93 3.36 -8.22
CA LEU A 20 1.75 4.31 -7.48
C LEU A 20 3.23 3.96 -7.58
N HIS A 21 3.58 2.67 -7.48
CA HIS A 21 4.96 2.22 -7.61
C HIS A 21 5.52 2.50 -9.01
N ALA A 22 4.77 2.23 -10.07
CA ALA A 22 5.16 2.55 -11.44
C ALA A 22 5.39 4.06 -11.63
N CYS A 23 4.49 4.91 -11.11
CA CYS A 23 4.66 6.37 -11.13
C CYS A 23 5.96 6.80 -10.43
N THR A 24 6.30 6.19 -9.29
CA THR A 24 7.56 6.50 -8.62
C THR A 24 8.79 6.06 -9.40
N GLN A 25 8.69 5.16 -10.38
CA GLN A 25 9.79 4.66 -11.21
C GLN A 25 10.05 5.51 -12.47
N SER A 26 9.15 6.43 -12.81
CA SER A 26 9.28 7.32 -13.95
C SER A 26 10.60 8.11 -13.94
N GLN A 27 11.18 8.30 -15.14
CA GLN A 27 12.43 9.04 -15.33
C GLN A 27 12.25 10.54 -15.02
N GLU A 28 11.08 11.08 -15.32
CA GLU A 28 10.66 12.41 -14.89
C GLU A 28 9.74 12.27 -13.66
N LEU A 29 10.29 12.58 -12.49
CA LEU A 29 9.55 12.47 -11.23
C LEU A 29 8.58 13.64 -11.06
N ASP A 30 7.29 13.36 -11.13
CA ASP A 30 6.24 14.30 -10.75
C ASP A 30 5.77 14.04 -9.31
N LYS A 31 6.15 14.94 -8.40
CA LYS A 31 5.72 14.87 -7.00
C LYS A 31 4.21 15.06 -6.84
N THR A 32 3.56 15.80 -7.72
CA THR A 32 2.11 16.03 -7.67
C THR A 32 1.39 14.75 -8.06
N GLU A 33 1.78 14.11 -9.16
CA GLU A 33 1.20 12.84 -9.60
C GLU A 33 1.35 11.74 -8.53
N ILE A 34 2.54 11.62 -7.91
CA ILE A 34 2.78 10.68 -6.82
C ILE A 34 1.80 10.93 -5.64
N GLN A 35 1.53 12.18 -5.29
CA GLN A 35 0.59 12.52 -4.22
C GLN A 35 -0.86 12.20 -4.59
N GLU A 36 -1.26 12.45 -5.83
CA GLU A 36 -2.60 12.11 -6.34
C GLU A 36 -2.84 10.60 -6.33
N ARG A 37 -1.87 9.82 -6.85
CA ARG A 37 -1.90 8.35 -6.82
C ARG A 37 -1.93 7.83 -5.38
N PHE A 38 -1.21 8.49 -4.47
CA PHE A 38 -1.28 8.13 -3.05
C PHE A 38 -2.66 8.40 -2.43
N GLN A 39 -3.40 9.44 -2.86
CA GLN A 39 -4.77 9.62 -2.38
C GLN A 39 -5.69 8.47 -2.82
N ALA A 40 -5.53 7.94 -4.03
CA ALA A 40 -6.28 6.76 -4.48
C ALA A 40 -5.98 5.52 -3.60
N VAL A 41 -4.70 5.29 -3.27
CA VAL A 41 -4.28 4.23 -2.32
C VAL A 41 -4.97 4.42 -0.96
N LYS A 42 -4.97 5.64 -0.41
CA LYS A 42 -5.60 5.95 0.87
C LYS A 42 -7.11 5.73 0.86
N GLN A 43 -7.80 6.22 -0.17
CA GLN A 43 -9.26 6.07 -0.29
C GLN A 43 -9.66 4.60 -0.34
N LEU A 44 -8.96 3.79 -1.13
CA LEU A 44 -9.24 2.36 -1.24
C LEU A 44 -8.93 1.65 0.07
N PHE A 45 -7.78 1.94 0.70
CA PHE A 45 -7.42 1.36 1.98
C PHE A 45 -8.49 1.61 3.05
N GLN A 46 -8.93 2.86 3.19
CA GLN A 46 -9.95 3.26 4.17
C GLN A 46 -11.33 2.67 3.86
N GLY A 47 -11.72 2.64 2.58
CA GLY A 47 -13.04 2.19 2.17
C GLY A 47 -13.21 0.69 2.01
N ARG A 48 -12.12 -0.07 1.81
CA ARG A 48 -12.19 -1.51 1.49
C ARG A 48 -11.33 -2.41 2.34
N ILE A 49 -10.15 -1.97 2.80
CA ILE A 49 -9.21 -2.84 3.54
C ILE A 49 -9.45 -2.80 5.04
N ILE A 50 -9.60 -1.60 5.61
CA ILE A 50 -9.88 -1.43 7.05
C ILE A 50 -11.20 -2.11 7.45
N THR A 51 -12.17 -2.15 6.53
CA THR A 51 -13.52 -2.65 6.78
C THR A 51 -13.64 -4.18 6.70
N LEU A 52 -12.57 -4.90 6.36
CA LEU A 52 -12.61 -6.35 6.22
C LEU A 52 -12.77 -7.02 7.59
N ASN A 53 -13.67 -7.98 7.68
CA ASN A 53 -13.96 -8.69 8.92
C ASN A 53 -13.14 -10.00 9.03
N PRO A 54 -12.37 -10.23 10.13
CA PRO A 54 -11.74 -11.52 10.39
C PRO A 54 -12.71 -12.71 10.45
N ASP A 55 -13.99 -12.50 10.78
CA ASP A 55 -14.99 -13.58 10.90
C ASP A 55 -15.28 -14.27 9.56
N GLU A 56 -14.98 -13.60 8.44
CA GLU A 56 -15.13 -14.14 7.08
C GLU A 56 -13.88 -14.91 6.60
N VAL A 57 -12.87 -15.05 7.46
CA VAL A 57 -11.65 -15.80 7.21
C VAL A 57 -11.75 -17.16 7.89
N ASN A 58 -11.26 -18.22 7.23
CA ASN A 58 -11.19 -19.55 7.84
C ASN A 58 -10.40 -19.49 9.17
N GLN A 59 -10.95 -20.11 10.23
CA GLN A 59 -10.37 -20.12 11.58
C GLN A 59 -8.90 -20.55 11.62
N GLU A 60 -8.48 -21.50 10.77
CA GLU A 60 -7.08 -21.96 10.71
C GLU A 60 -6.10 -20.89 10.21
N GLN A 61 -6.60 -19.88 9.49
CA GLN A 61 -5.81 -18.83 8.86
C GLN A 61 -6.03 -17.46 9.49
N VAL A 62 -7.00 -17.32 10.39
CA VAL A 62 -7.41 -16.02 10.96
C VAL A 62 -6.25 -15.31 11.65
N SER A 63 -5.41 -16.03 12.40
CA SER A 63 -4.25 -15.44 13.09
C SER A 63 -3.20 -14.92 12.10
N VAL A 64 -2.93 -15.67 11.02
CA VAL A 64 -2.00 -15.24 9.97
C VAL A 64 -2.55 -14.03 9.22
N TRP A 65 -3.85 -14.04 8.91
CA TRP A 65 -4.53 -12.93 8.29
C TRP A 65 -4.49 -11.66 9.13
N GLN A 66 -4.81 -11.75 10.43
CA GLN A 66 -4.79 -10.62 11.36
C GLN A 66 -3.39 -10.03 11.54
N SER A 67 -2.38 -10.90 11.64
CA SER A 67 -0.97 -10.47 11.69
C SER A 67 -0.60 -9.68 10.44
N ARG A 68 -0.89 -10.21 9.25
CA ARG A 68 -0.61 -9.51 7.98
C ARG A 68 -1.41 -8.23 7.81
N GLN A 69 -2.67 -8.21 8.24
CA GLN A 69 -3.49 -7.00 8.27
C GLN A 69 -2.86 -5.89 9.13
N THR A 70 -2.35 -6.27 10.30
CA THR A 70 -1.64 -5.33 11.20
C THR A 70 -0.39 -4.76 10.53
N GLU A 71 0.37 -5.58 9.79
CA GLU A 71 1.53 -5.12 9.04
C GLU A 71 1.14 -4.18 7.87
N ILE A 72 0.10 -4.51 7.10
CA ILE A 72 -0.42 -3.63 6.04
C ILE A 72 -0.81 -2.26 6.63
N HIS A 73 -1.55 -2.26 7.74
CA HIS A 73 -1.95 -1.03 8.44
C HIS A 73 -0.75 -0.20 8.89
N ARG A 74 0.27 -0.86 9.47
CA ARG A 74 1.50 -0.19 9.89
C ARG A 74 2.23 0.43 8.70
N HIS A 75 2.40 -0.33 7.62
CA HIS A 75 3.11 0.15 6.44
C HIS A 75 2.40 1.32 5.75
N ILE A 76 1.07 1.36 5.73
CA ILE A 76 0.33 2.53 5.21
C ILE A 76 0.58 3.79 6.05
N ARG A 77 0.55 3.70 7.38
CA ARG A 77 0.86 4.85 8.25
C ARG A 77 2.29 5.37 8.05
N LEU A 78 3.24 4.47 7.83
CA LEU A 78 4.61 4.86 7.53
C LEU A 78 4.73 5.49 6.14
N LEU A 79 3.99 4.97 5.15
CA LEU A 79 3.93 5.55 3.81
C LEU A 79 3.35 6.98 3.84
N GLU A 80 2.34 7.25 4.67
CA GLU A 80 1.81 8.60 4.89
C GLU A 80 2.91 9.57 5.38
N THR A 81 3.77 9.12 6.30
CA THR A 81 4.90 9.91 6.79
C THR A 81 5.90 10.19 5.67
N ASP A 82 6.26 9.17 4.89
CA ASP A 82 7.20 9.31 3.78
C ASP A 82 6.66 10.26 2.69
N MET A 83 5.35 10.21 2.42
CA MET A 83 4.67 11.11 1.48
C MET A 83 4.69 12.57 1.96
N LEU A 84 4.50 12.82 3.26
CA LEU A 84 4.64 14.16 3.83
C LEU A 84 6.07 14.69 3.67
N MET A 85 7.07 13.84 3.89
CA MET A 85 8.49 14.20 3.73
C MET A 85 8.85 14.45 2.26
N LEU A 86 8.31 13.68 1.31
CA LEU A 86 8.48 13.93 -0.12
C LEU A 86 7.87 15.28 -0.52
N ARG A 87 6.67 15.60 -0.01
CA ARG A 87 5.98 16.87 -0.32
C ARG A 87 6.82 18.09 0.05
N THR A 88 7.52 18.04 1.19
CA THR A 88 8.32 19.17 1.69
C THR A 88 9.75 19.20 1.12
N ALA A 89 10.22 18.12 0.48
CA ALA A 89 11.55 18.05 -0.11
C ALA A 89 11.70 18.97 -1.33
N ARG A 90 12.73 19.82 -1.29
CA ARG A 90 13.04 20.82 -2.34
C ARG A 90 14.28 20.48 -3.16
N HIS A 91 15.29 19.89 -2.54
CA HIS A 91 16.54 19.52 -3.22
C HIS A 91 16.40 18.18 -3.93
N SER A 92 16.92 18.09 -5.15
CA SER A 92 16.84 16.90 -6.00
C SER A 92 17.38 15.64 -5.31
N ALA A 93 18.54 15.74 -4.65
CA ALA A 93 19.13 14.62 -3.91
C ALA A 93 18.20 14.11 -2.79
N THR A 94 17.55 15.02 -2.05
CA THR A 94 16.59 14.65 -1.01
C THR A 94 15.33 14.04 -1.61
N VAL A 95 14.81 14.60 -2.71
CA VAL A 95 13.65 14.05 -3.41
C VAL A 95 13.92 12.61 -3.86
N GLN A 96 15.07 12.36 -4.50
CA GLN A 96 15.46 11.02 -4.94
C GLN A 96 15.58 10.04 -3.77
N SER A 97 16.22 10.45 -2.67
CA SER A 97 16.32 9.61 -1.47
C SER A 97 14.93 9.29 -0.87
N ARG A 98 14.02 10.26 -0.82
CA ARG A 98 12.64 10.03 -0.34
C ARG A 98 11.86 9.09 -1.26
N VAL A 99 11.99 9.26 -2.57
CA VAL A 99 11.35 8.38 -3.56
C VAL A 99 11.88 6.94 -3.44
N ALA A 100 13.17 6.74 -3.18
CA ALA A 100 13.72 5.41 -2.94
C ALA A 100 13.08 4.71 -1.72
N ILE A 101 12.97 5.42 -0.59
CA ILE A 101 12.30 4.91 0.62
C ILE A 101 10.83 4.55 0.33
N ILE A 102 10.14 5.40 -0.42
CA ILE A 102 8.75 5.15 -0.84
C ILE A 102 8.66 3.89 -1.71
N ARG A 103 9.55 3.72 -2.69
CA ARG A 103 9.60 2.52 -3.55
C ARG A 103 9.77 1.25 -2.73
N ASP A 104 10.73 1.23 -1.79
CA ASP A 104 10.97 0.08 -0.92
C ASP A 104 9.73 -0.25 -0.07
N ARG A 105 9.06 0.77 0.46
CA ARG A 105 7.84 0.57 1.24
C ARG A 105 6.68 0.06 0.41
N LEU A 106 6.51 0.56 -0.81
CA LEU A 106 5.49 0.10 -1.75
C LEU A 106 5.72 -1.37 -2.11
N ASN A 107 6.96 -1.76 -2.41
CA ASN A 107 7.31 -3.15 -2.68
C ASN A 107 6.90 -4.07 -1.51
N THR A 108 7.20 -3.69 -0.27
CA THR A 108 6.80 -4.46 0.91
C THR A 108 5.27 -4.56 1.03
N LEU A 109 4.53 -3.47 0.80
CA LEU A 109 3.05 -3.50 0.81
C LEU A 109 2.48 -4.42 -0.28
N ILE A 110 3.03 -4.35 -1.49
CA ILE A 110 2.63 -5.21 -2.62
C ILE A 110 2.89 -6.68 -2.30
N GLN A 111 4.02 -6.99 -1.64
CA GLN A 111 4.34 -8.34 -1.18
C GLN A 111 3.34 -8.84 -0.13
N TYR A 112 2.98 -8.01 0.85
CA TYR A 112 1.93 -8.37 1.81
C TYR A 112 0.59 -8.64 1.13
N CYS A 113 0.17 -7.78 0.17
CA CYS A 113 -1.07 -8.01 -0.58
C CYS A 113 -1.00 -9.33 -1.37
N SER A 114 0.14 -9.61 -2.02
CA SER A 114 0.34 -10.86 -2.76
C SER A 114 0.27 -12.08 -1.85
N ALA A 115 0.87 -12.00 -0.65
CA ALA A 115 0.78 -13.05 0.35
C ALA A 115 -0.66 -13.26 0.85
N MET A 116 -1.45 -12.18 1.02
CA MET A 116 -2.87 -12.28 1.37
C MET A 116 -3.68 -12.99 0.29
N LEU A 117 -3.39 -12.73 -0.99
CA LEU A 117 -4.08 -13.38 -2.11
C LEU A 117 -3.79 -14.89 -2.23
N GLN A 118 -2.74 -15.37 -1.56
CA GLN A 118 -2.34 -16.78 -1.49
C GLN A 118 -2.91 -17.52 -0.26
N LEU A 119 -3.68 -16.84 0.62
CA LEU A 119 -4.41 -17.46 1.75
C LEU A 119 -5.72 -18.12 1.30
#